data_AF-A0A3C1YEQ5-F1
#
_entry.id   AF-A0A3C1YEQ5-F1
#
_cell.length_a   1.000
_cell.length_b   1.000
_cell.length_c   1.000
_cell.angle_alpha   90.00
_cell.angle_beta   90.00
_cell.angle_gamma   90.00
#
_symmetry.space_group_name_H-M   'P 1'
#
loop_
_entity.id
_entity.type
_entity.pdbx_description
1 polymer ?
#
loop_
_entity_poly.entity_id
_entity_poly.type
_entity_poly.pdbx_seq_one_letter_code
_entity_poly.pdbx_strand_id
1 'polypeptide(L)'
;MKVMGFYKETEGPEELTLEIIRGAGGELYVEIPTGLRNRMEIVVGNLIKCIVAGIVDEKGHYTRTIMGDVVWEIVGYWNELHLAEADIQQYGLKQGDRIKLVLKSAVQHGQEFPI
;
A
#
# COMPACT_ATOMS: atom_id res chain seq x y z
N MET A 1 25.10 14.02 5.39
CA MET A 1 24.04 14.99 5.76
C MET A 1 22.70 14.28 5.70
N LYS A 2 22.01 14.14 6.84
CA LYS A 2 20.69 13.50 6.94
C LYS A 2 19.65 14.61 6.75
N VAL A 3 19.06 14.70 5.57
CA VAL A 3 17.98 15.66 5.30
C VAL A 3 16.73 15.14 5.98
N MET A 4 16.32 15.77 7.07
CA MET A 4 14.98 15.60 7.64
C MET A 4 14.00 16.27 6.69
N GLY A 5 13.33 15.46 5.86
CA GLY A 5 12.25 15.94 5.00
C GLY A 5 11.04 16.28 5.87
N PHE A 6 10.67 17.56 5.91
CA PHE A 6 9.38 17.99 6.41
C PHE A 6 8.29 17.49 5.45
N TYR A 7 7.42 16.61 5.95
CA TYR A 7 6.28 16.10 5.18
C TYR A 7 5.13 17.09 5.30
N LYS A 8 4.61 17.55 4.17
CA LYS A 8 3.46 18.47 4.11
C LYS A 8 2.21 17.66 4.42
N GLU A 9 1.50 18.02 5.49
CA GLU A 9 0.13 17.57 5.73
C GLU A 9 -0.69 17.94 4.50
N THR A 10 -1.12 16.95 3.73
CA THR A 10 -1.97 17.16 2.56
C THR A 10 -3.27 16.47 2.89
N GLU A 11 -4.34 17.24 3.08
CA GLU A 11 -5.68 16.68 3.24
C GLU A 11 -6.10 16.01 1.93
N GLY A 12 -6.42 14.71 1.98
CA GLY A 12 -6.89 13.94 0.84
C GLY A 12 -6.29 12.53 0.80
N PRO A 13 -6.90 11.61 0.02
CA PRO A 13 -6.42 10.24 -0.07
C PRO A 13 -4.97 10.20 -0.56
N GLU A 14 -4.13 9.48 0.17
CA GLU A 14 -2.70 9.41 -0.11
C GLU A 14 -2.42 8.46 -1.27
N GLU A 15 -1.80 8.98 -2.32
CA GLU A 15 -1.40 8.18 -3.47
C GLU A 15 0.03 7.68 -3.31
N LEU A 16 0.23 6.37 -3.39
CA LEU A 16 1.54 5.74 -3.32
C LEU A 16 1.84 4.98 -4.60
N THR A 17 3.09 5.01 -5.04
CA THR A 17 3.61 4.09 -6.06
C THR A 17 4.62 3.18 -5.40
N LEU A 18 4.31 1.89 -5.34
CA LEU A 18 5.07 0.89 -4.60
C LEU A 18 5.37 -0.30 -5.51
N GLU A 19 6.51 -0.94 -5.30
CA GLU A 19 6.87 -2.18 -5.98
C GLU A 19 6.35 -3.38 -5.17
N ILE A 20 5.78 -4.37 -5.87
CA ILE A 20 5.36 -5.63 -5.25
C ILE A 20 6.58 -6.51 -5.00
N ILE A 21 6.81 -6.84 -3.74
CA ILE A 21 7.88 -7.69 -3.26
C ILE A 21 7.33 -9.09 -2.98
N ARG A 22 8.16 -10.11 -3.20
CA ARG A 22 7.87 -11.48 -2.76
C ARG A 22 8.63 -11.77 -1.47
N GLY A 23 7.88 -12.10 -0.43
CA GLY A 23 8.44 -12.50 0.86
C GLY A 23 8.99 -13.92 0.84
N ALA A 24 9.66 -14.29 1.93
CA ALA A 24 10.35 -15.58 2.03
C ALA A 24 9.39 -16.78 2.00
N GLY A 25 8.14 -16.60 2.46
CA GLY A 25 7.10 -17.65 2.39
C GLY A 25 6.38 -17.70 1.03
N GLY A 26 6.72 -16.80 0.10
CA GLY A 26 6.13 -16.73 -1.23
C GLY A 26 4.98 -15.73 -1.37
N GLU A 27 4.51 -15.15 -0.26
CA GLU A 27 3.54 -14.06 -0.19
C GLU A 27 3.98 -12.84 -0.99
N LEU A 28 3.02 -12.08 -1.50
CA LEU A 28 3.26 -10.80 -2.16
C LEU A 28 2.80 -9.65 -1.27
N TYR A 29 3.65 -8.65 -1.11
CA TYR A 29 3.36 -7.48 -0.29
C TYR A 29 3.95 -6.21 -0.92
N VAL A 30 3.53 -5.06 -0.43
CA VAL A 30 4.21 -3.77 -0.67
C VAL A 30 4.65 -3.18 0.65
N GLU A 31 5.74 -2.41 0.65
CA GLU A 31 6.22 -1.74 1.85
C GLU A 31 5.59 -0.35 1.99
N ILE A 32 4.90 -0.14 3.11
CA ILE A 32 4.32 1.16 3.45
C ILE A 32 5.44 2.11 3.91
N PRO A 33 5.49 3.35 3.38
CA PRO A 33 6.49 4.32 3.81
C PRO A 33 6.45 4.59 5.31
N THR A 34 7.61 4.58 5.97
CA THR A 34 7.74 4.79 7.42
C THR A 34 7.09 6.09 7.90
N GLY A 35 7.12 7.15 7.07
CA GLY A 35 6.49 8.43 7.39
C GLY A 35 4.97 8.33 7.54
N LEU A 36 4.31 7.66 6.57
CA LEU A 36 2.88 7.37 6.62
C LEU A 36 2.56 6.46 7.80
N ARG A 37 3.33 5.38 7.99
CA ARG A 37 3.17 4.46 9.11
C ARG A 37 3.15 5.19 10.46
N ASN A 38 4.13 6.06 10.68
CA ASN A 38 4.26 6.80 11.94
C ASN A 38 3.13 7.80 12.15
N ARG A 39 2.71 8.51 11.09
CA ARG A 39 1.61 9.47 11.14
C ARG A 39 0.28 8.80 11.49
N MET A 40 0.05 7.61 10.93
CA MET A 40 -1.21 6.87 11.07
C MET A 40 -1.17 5.82 12.18
N GLU A 41 -0.07 5.73 12.93
CA GLU A 41 0.15 4.68 13.95
C GLU A 41 -0.14 3.27 13.43
N ILE A 42 0.25 3.00 12.17
CA ILE A 42 0.00 1.71 11.53
C ILE A 42 0.89 0.64 12.17
N VAL A 43 0.27 -0.44 12.65
CA VAL A 43 0.92 -1.59 13.26
C VAL A 43 0.42 -2.90 12.64
N VAL A 44 1.10 -4.00 12.98
CA VAL A 44 0.72 -5.36 12.56
C VAL A 44 -0.72 -5.67 12.99
N GLY A 45 -1.50 -6.25 12.08
CA GLY A 45 -2.92 -6.58 12.26
C GLY A 45 -3.89 -5.46 11.83
N ASN A 46 -3.39 -4.27 11.51
CA ASN A 46 -4.23 -3.23 10.94
C ASN A 46 -4.60 -3.58 9.49
N LEU A 47 -5.85 -3.29 9.11
CA LEU A 47 -6.30 -3.41 7.72
C LEU A 47 -6.23 -2.06 7.04
N ILE A 48 -5.75 -2.00 5.81
CA ILE A 48 -5.74 -0.80 4.99
C ILE A 48 -6.74 -0.98 3.86
N LYS A 49 -7.72 -0.07 3.79
CA LYS A 49 -8.62 0.04 2.64
C LYS A 49 -8.00 0.97 1.61
N CYS A 50 -7.87 0.50 0.38
CA CYS A 50 -7.31 1.29 -0.70
C CYS A 50 -7.93 0.92 -2.05
N ILE A 51 -7.63 1.73 -3.06
CA ILE A 51 -7.88 1.40 -4.47
C ILE A 51 -6.56 1.04 -5.12
N VAL A 52 -6.52 -0.10 -5.80
CA VAL A 52 -5.48 -0.40 -6.79
C VAL A 52 -5.84 0.35 -8.07
N ALA A 53 -5.25 1.53 -8.25
CA ALA A 53 -5.55 2.37 -9.41
C ALA A 53 -5.01 1.73 -10.71
N GLY A 54 -3.87 1.07 -10.62
CA GLY A 54 -3.27 0.36 -11.75
C GLY A 54 -1.81 -0.01 -11.54
N ILE A 55 -1.20 -0.56 -12.60
CA ILE A 55 0.24 -0.77 -12.71
C ILE A 55 0.84 0.37 -13.53
N VAL A 56 1.99 0.85 -13.09
CA VAL A 56 2.73 1.94 -13.73
C VAL A 56 4.13 1.51 -14.17
N ASP A 57 4.70 2.25 -15.12
CA ASP A 57 6.11 2.13 -15.50
C ASP A 57 7.03 2.90 -14.54
N GLU A 58 8.34 2.89 -14.80
CA GLU A 58 9.33 3.64 -14.01
C GLU A 58 9.13 5.16 -14.04
N LYS A 59 8.40 5.68 -15.05
CA LYS A 59 8.06 7.09 -15.21
C LYS A 59 6.73 7.44 -14.54
N GLY A 60 6.03 6.46 -13.96
CA GLY A 60 4.74 6.64 -13.32
C GLY A 60 3.54 6.65 -14.29
N HIS A 61 3.72 6.28 -15.56
CA HIS A 61 2.61 6.16 -16.50
C HIS A 61 1.91 4.81 -16.35
N TYR A 62 0.59 4.80 -16.42
CA TYR A 62 -0.18 3.56 -16.39
C TYR A 62 0.16 2.67 -17.59
N THR A 63 0.67 1.48 -17.31
CA THR A 63 0.75 0.38 -18.27
C THR A 63 -0.55 -0.43 -18.28
N ARG A 64 -1.27 -0.42 -17.15
CA ARG A 64 -2.60 -1.03 -16.99
C ARG A 64 -3.40 -0.31 -15.92
N THR A 65 -4.64 0.07 -16.23
CA THR A 65 -5.60 0.62 -15.27
C THR A 65 -6.45 -0.50 -14.66
N ILE A 66 -6.71 -0.44 -13.35
CA ILE A 66 -7.49 -1.45 -12.61
C ILE A 66 -8.69 -0.79 -11.92
N MET A 67 -8.47 0.20 -11.05
CA MET A 67 -9.51 0.88 -10.26
C MET A 67 -10.35 -0.06 -9.38
N GLY A 68 -9.68 -1.00 -8.71
CA GLY A 68 -10.32 -1.99 -7.83
C GLY A 68 -10.16 -1.64 -6.35
N ASP A 69 -11.25 -1.70 -5.60
CA ASP A 69 -11.24 -1.57 -4.14
C ASP A 69 -10.71 -2.85 -3.49
N VAL A 70 -9.78 -2.69 -2.55
CA VAL A 70 -9.15 -3.80 -1.82
C VAL A 70 -9.01 -3.48 -0.34
N VAL A 71 -8.89 -4.54 0.46
CA VAL A 71 -8.59 -4.46 1.90
C VAL A 71 -7.45 -5.41 2.18
N TRP A 72 -6.30 -4.86 2.54
CA TRP A 72 -5.07 -5.62 2.77
C TRP A 72 -4.59 -5.45 4.20
N GLU A 73 -3.85 -6.43 4.72
CA GLU A 73 -3.42 -6.46 6.12
C GLU A 73 -1.94 -6.13 6.26
N ILE A 74 -1.60 -5.40 7.32
CA ILE A 74 -0.21 -5.16 7.71
C ILE A 74 0.30 -6.39 8.47
N VAL A 75 1.25 -7.09 7.88
CA VAL A 75 1.87 -8.30 8.43
C VAL A 75 3.40 -8.08 8.56
N GLY A 76 4.11 -9.04 9.15
CA GLY A 76 5.58 -9.05 9.16
C GLY A 76 6.22 -7.96 10.03
N TYR A 77 7.34 -7.39 9.57
CA TYR A 77 8.12 -6.35 10.28
C TYR A 77 7.46 -4.94 10.25
N TRP A 78 6.14 -4.88 10.45
CA TRP A 78 5.36 -3.67 10.76
C TRP A 78 5.18 -2.68 9.59
N ASN A 79 5.63 -3.00 8.38
CA ASN A 79 5.48 -2.17 7.19
C ASN A 79 5.03 -2.95 5.96
N GLU A 80 4.84 -4.26 6.05
CA GLU A 80 4.48 -5.08 4.91
C GLU A 80 2.95 -5.11 4.77
N LEU A 81 2.41 -4.45 3.76
CA LEU A 81 1.00 -4.55 3.41
C LEU A 81 0.83 -5.75 2.47
N HIS A 82 0.33 -6.85 3.00
CA HIS A 82 0.21 -8.13 2.29
C HIS A 82 -1.02 -8.13 1.37
N LEU A 83 -0.79 -8.50 0.12
CA LEU A 83 -1.83 -8.54 -0.91
C LEU A 83 -2.68 -9.80 -0.73
N ALA A 84 -3.99 -9.66 -0.73
CA ALA A 84 -4.89 -10.80 -0.65
C ALA A 84 -4.80 -11.66 -1.93
N GLU A 85 -4.80 -12.99 -1.78
CA GLU A 85 -4.66 -13.92 -2.92
C GLU A 85 -5.74 -13.72 -3.98
N ALA A 86 -6.98 -13.43 -3.56
CA ALA A 86 -8.08 -13.14 -4.48
C ALA A 86 -7.79 -11.93 -5.37
N ASP A 87 -7.23 -10.85 -4.81
CA ASP A 87 -6.89 -9.63 -5.56
C ASP A 87 -5.69 -9.86 -6.48
N ILE A 88 -4.69 -10.64 -6.02
CA ILE A 88 -3.54 -11.03 -6.84
C ILE A 88 -4.01 -11.76 -8.09
N GLN A 89 -4.92 -12.73 -7.93
CA GLN A 89 -5.46 -13.51 -9.05
C GLN A 89 -6.36 -12.65 -9.94
N GLN A 90 -7.31 -11.91 -9.35
CA GLN A 90 -8.28 -11.09 -10.06
C GLN A 90 -7.62 -10.02 -10.93
N TYR A 91 -6.63 -9.32 -10.37
CA TYR A 91 -5.95 -8.24 -11.06
C TYR A 91 -4.68 -8.71 -11.77
N GLY A 92 -4.26 -9.96 -11.58
CA GLY A 92 -3.03 -10.51 -12.14
C GLY A 92 -1.80 -9.72 -11.69
N LEU A 93 -1.68 -9.48 -10.38
CA LEU A 93 -0.55 -8.78 -9.76
C LEU A 93 0.63 -9.74 -9.61
N LYS A 94 1.85 -9.23 -9.83
CA LYS A 94 3.07 -10.04 -9.81
C LYS A 94 4.20 -9.31 -9.09
N GLN A 95 5.14 -10.09 -8.56
CA GLN A 95 6.40 -9.55 -8.07
C GLN A 95 7.08 -8.67 -9.14
N GLY A 96 7.56 -7.51 -8.72
CA GLY A 96 8.20 -6.52 -9.58
C GLY A 96 7.23 -5.56 -10.27
N ASP A 97 5.91 -5.79 -10.21
CA ASP A 97 4.95 -4.80 -10.67
C ASP A 97 5.04 -3.55 -9.78
N ARG A 98 5.04 -2.37 -10.41
CA ARG A 98 4.89 -1.09 -9.69
C ARG A 98 3.42 -0.72 -9.68
N ILE A 99 2.79 -0.82 -8.52
CA ILE A 99 1.38 -0.52 -8.36
C ILE A 99 1.19 0.90 -7.85
N LYS A 100 0.16 1.57 -8.38
CA LYS A 100 -0.33 2.83 -7.85
C LYS A 100 -1.53 2.56 -6.95
N LEU A 101 -1.38 2.87 -5.66
CA LEU A 101 -2.42 2.73 -4.65
C LEU A 101 -2.96 4.10 -4.27
N VAL A 102 -4.27 4.15 -4.02
CA VAL A 102 -4.94 5.30 -3.41
C VAL A 102 -5.44 4.84 -2.05
N LEU A 103 -4.80 5.28 -0.98
CA LEU A 103 -5.15 4.91 0.38
C LEU A 103 -6.39 5.68 0.83
N LYS A 104 -7.34 4.98 1.46
CA LYS A 104 -8.61 5.57 1.92
C LYS A 104 -8.65 5.65 3.44
N SER A 105 -8.45 4.52 4.10
CA SER A 105 -8.60 4.41 5.54
C SER A 105 -7.81 3.23 6.09
N ALA A 106 -7.52 3.29 7.38
CA ALA A 106 -7.00 2.19 8.16
C ALA A 106 -8.06 1.72 9.17
N VAL A 107 -8.26 0.42 9.29
CA VAL A 107 -9.07 -0.20 10.35
C VAL A 107 -8.14 -0.69 11.44
N GLN A 108 -8.30 -0.11 12.63
CA GLN A 108 -7.50 -0.37 13.82
C GLN A 108 -8.44 -0.77 14.95
N HIS A 109 -8.25 -1.96 15.54
CA HIS A 109 -9.12 -2.47 16.61
C HIS A 109 -10.63 -2.41 16.30
N GLY A 110 -11.01 -2.61 15.02
CA GLY A 110 -12.39 -2.56 14.55
C GLY A 110 -12.94 -1.14 14.31
N GLN A 111 -12.14 -0.10 14.50
CA GLN A 111 -12.50 1.28 14.19
C GLN A 111 -11.79 1.76 12.93
N GLU A 112 -12.49 2.52 12.09
CA GLU A 112 -11.97 3.00 10.81
C GLU A 112 -11.53 4.47 10.92
N PHE A 113 -10.30 4.74 10.49
CA PHE A 113 -9.68 6.07 10.51
C PHE A 113 -9.30 6.47 9.08
N PRO A 114 -9.70 7.65 8.60
CA PRO A 114 -9.26 8.15 7.29
C PRO A 114 -7.74 8.38 7.30
N ILE A 115 -7.10 8.13 6.15
CA ILE A 115 -5.67 8.41 5.92
C ILE A 115 -5.49 9.81 5.37
#